data_AF-A0AB36GPG7-F1
#
_entry.id   AF-A0AB36GPG7-F1
#
_cell.length_a   1.000
_cell.length_b   1.000
_cell.length_c   1.000
_cell.angle_alpha   90.00
_cell.angle_beta   90.00
_cell.angle_gamma   90.00
#
_symmetry.space_group_name_H-M   'P 1'
#
loop_
_entity.id
_entity.type
_entity.pdbx_description
1 polymer ?
#
loop_
_entity_poly.entity_id
_entity_poly.type
_entity_poly.pdbx_seq_one_letter_code
_entity_poly.pdbx_strand_id
1 'polypeptide(L)'
;MAILDRDSRDEFQVKRLQSESIQVLSVEEVESVLYSKTAVYEMSQILEKNFGSSVGSAINQVELKLENLFSDESALTRLAETTAAKQFHHSALDSLTSISLSNTDSDEVTLKLSNPLSKVLDNLNALVANQEWWTIIESYPVRDLGVPKQICDALGINETRYVGALLKRIQDCQDFKLKIFRIAGLDPSACSQSS
;
A
#
# COMPACT_ATOMS: atom_id res chain seq x y z
N MET A 1 -21.36 3.70 -5.19
CA MET A 1 -20.26 2.74 -5.05
C MET A 1 -19.26 3.33 -4.07
N ALA A 2 -18.99 2.65 -2.96
CA ALA A 2 -17.98 3.07 -2.00
C ALA A 2 -16.62 2.45 -2.38
N ILE A 3 -15.54 3.20 -2.19
CA ILE A 3 -14.16 2.74 -2.39
C ILE A 3 -13.47 2.82 -1.03
N LEU A 4 -12.75 1.76 -0.67
CA LEU A 4 -11.98 1.65 0.56
C LEU A 4 -10.56 1.18 0.27
N ASP A 5 -9.62 1.69 1.04
CA ASP A 5 -8.26 1.16 1.12
C ASP A 5 -8.29 -0.29 1.60
N ARG A 6 -7.26 -1.06 1.25
CA ARG A 6 -7.16 -2.43 1.78
C ARG A 6 -7.01 -2.39 3.29
N ASP A 7 -6.14 -1.50 3.79
CA ASP A 7 -5.91 -1.23 5.22
C ASP A 7 -5.86 -2.54 6.01
N SER A 8 -4.96 -3.42 5.58
CA SER A 8 -4.59 -4.68 6.21
C SER A 8 -5.72 -5.69 6.27
N ARG A 9 -6.80 -5.53 5.49
CA ARG A 9 -7.85 -6.55 5.36
C ARG A 9 -7.33 -7.81 4.67
N ASP A 10 -7.73 -8.95 5.21
CA ASP A 10 -7.44 -10.24 4.59
C ASP A 10 -8.33 -10.49 3.35
N GLU A 11 -8.04 -11.55 2.60
CA GLU A 11 -8.80 -11.87 1.39
C GLU A 11 -10.27 -12.20 1.66
N PHE A 12 -10.59 -12.74 2.82
CA PHE A 12 -11.96 -13.08 3.17
C PHE A 12 -12.79 -11.81 3.39
N GLN A 13 -12.22 -10.84 4.09
CA GLN A 13 -12.79 -9.51 4.32
C GLN A 13 -12.97 -8.73 3.03
N VAL A 14 -11.94 -8.76 2.16
CA VAL A 14 -12.01 -8.13 0.84
C VAL A 14 -13.15 -8.72 0.02
N LYS A 15 -13.28 -10.05 -0.04
CA LYS A 15 -14.37 -10.72 -0.79
C LYS A 15 -15.75 -10.39 -0.23
N ARG A 16 -15.89 -10.30 1.10
CA ARG A 16 -17.15 -9.91 1.73
C ARG A 16 -17.56 -8.48 1.33
N LEU A 17 -16.66 -7.51 1.47
CA LEU A 17 -16.91 -6.11 1.08
C LEU A 17 -17.25 -5.98 -0.42
N GLN A 18 -16.56 -6.74 -1.28
CA GLN A 18 -16.88 -6.78 -2.71
C GLN A 18 -18.29 -7.32 -2.98
N SER A 19 -18.76 -8.32 -2.22
CA SER A 19 -20.14 -8.82 -2.32
C SER A 19 -21.19 -7.79 -1.89
N GLU A 20 -20.80 -6.83 -1.05
CA GLU A 20 -21.61 -5.69 -0.60
C GLU A 20 -21.50 -4.47 -1.54
N SER A 21 -20.95 -4.65 -2.75
CA SER A 21 -20.72 -3.57 -3.73
C SER A 21 -19.77 -2.47 -3.24
N ILE A 22 -18.85 -2.81 -2.35
CA ILE A 22 -17.75 -1.95 -1.89
C ILE A 22 -16.47 -2.39 -2.59
N GLN A 23 -15.84 -1.48 -3.32
CA GLN A 23 -14.57 -1.74 -3.98
C GLN A 23 -13.42 -1.54 -2.99
N VAL A 24 -12.61 -2.58 -2.79
CA VAL A 24 -11.39 -2.50 -1.99
C VAL A 24 -10.19 -2.37 -2.91
N LEU A 25 -9.31 -1.41 -2.63
CA LEU A 25 -8.10 -1.18 -3.42
C LEU A 25 -7.13 -2.36 -3.31
N SER A 26 -6.32 -2.56 -4.35
CA SER A 26 -5.27 -3.58 -4.35
C SER A 26 -4.05 -3.18 -3.52
N VAL A 27 -3.85 -1.88 -3.33
CA VAL A 27 -2.82 -1.33 -2.46
C VAL A 27 -3.28 -1.23 -1.01
N GLU A 28 -2.32 -1.26 -0.10
CA GLU A 28 -2.55 -1.17 1.34
C GLU A 28 -3.17 0.18 1.74
N GLU A 29 -2.59 1.28 1.26
CA GLU A 29 -3.03 2.66 1.48
C GLU A 29 -3.04 3.38 0.13
N VAL A 30 -3.99 4.30 -0.10
CA VAL A 30 -4.04 5.10 -1.34
C VAL A 30 -2.70 5.81 -1.61
N GLU A 31 -2.06 6.31 -0.56
CA GLU A 31 -0.80 7.02 -0.64
C GLU A 31 0.34 6.13 -1.18
N SER A 32 0.30 4.81 -0.96
CA SER A 32 1.30 3.88 -1.48
C SER A 32 1.41 3.95 -3.01
N VAL A 33 0.32 4.28 -3.70
CA VAL A 33 0.33 4.42 -5.17
C VAL A 33 1.29 5.53 -5.63
N LEU A 34 1.41 6.62 -4.85
CA LEU A 34 2.32 7.74 -5.14
C LEU A 34 3.78 7.35 -4.99
N TYR A 35 4.08 6.26 -4.28
CA TYR A 35 5.42 5.75 -4.04
C TYR A 35 5.70 4.44 -4.77
N SER A 36 4.74 3.96 -5.59
CA SER A 36 4.90 2.79 -6.46
C SER A 36 6.07 2.97 -7.44
N LYS A 37 6.59 1.85 -7.95
CA LYS A 37 7.68 1.85 -8.95
C LYS A 37 7.36 2.75 -10.14
N THR A 38 6.10 2.70 -10.60
CA THR A 38 5.62 3.51 -11.72
C THR A 38 5.66 5.00 -11.42
N ALA A 39 5.26 5.42 -10.22
CA ALA A 39 5.30 6.82 -9.83
C ALA A 39 6.73 7.34 -9.68
N VAL A 40 7.61 6.55 -9.05
CA VAL A 40 9.04 6.89 -8.91
C VAL A 40 9.70 7.00 -10.28
N TYR A 41 9.36 6.12 -11.22
CA TYR A 41 9.87 6.16 -12.59
C TYR A 41 9.43 7.41 -13.34
N GLU A 42 8.14 7.76 -13.27
CA GLU A 42 7.61 8.99 -13.89
C GLU A 42 8.29 10.24 -13.30
N MET A 43 8.47 10.28 -11.98
CA MET A 43 9.17 11.39 -11.33
C MET A 43 10.63 11.47 -11.77
N SER A 44 11.30 10.32 -11.88
CA SER A 44 12.68 10.26 -12.38
C SER A 44 12.80 10.81 -13.81
N GLN A 45 11.83 10.52 -14.69
CA GLN A 45 11.79 11.08 -16.05
C GLN A 45 11.57 12.59 -16.06
N ILE A 46 10.71 13.09 -15.17
CA ILE A 46 10.50 14.54 -15.00
C ILE A 46 11.80 15.21 -14.53
N LEU A 47 12.52 14.60 -13.58
CA LEU A 47 13.79 15.14 -13.10
C LEU A 47 14.87 15.11 -14.18
N GLU A 48 14.98 14.03 -14.95
CA GLU A 48 15.92 13.92 -16.08
C GLU A 48 15.70 15.06 -17.09
N LYS A 49 14.45 15.29 -17.48
CA LYS A 49 14.11 16.34 -18.45
C LYS A 49 14.46 17.76 -17.97
N ASN A 50 14.35 18.02 -16.67
CA ASN A 50 14.54 19.36 -16.11
C ASN A 50 15.97 19.61 -15.59
N PHE A 51 16.68 18.56 -15.18
CA PHE A 51 17.95 18.67 -14.45
C PHE A 51 19.07 17.75 -14.99
N GLY A 52 18.80 16.91 -15.99
CA GLY A 52 19.81 16.05 -16.64
C GLY A 52 20.22 14.81 -15.83
N SER A 53 19.51 14.47 -14.75
CA SER A 53 19.76 13.28 -13.95
C SER A 53 19.29 12.01 -14.68
N SER A 54 20.13 10.98 -14.79
CA SER A 54 19.74 9.73 -15.45
C SER A 54 18.64 8.99 -14.67
N VAL A 55 17.56 8.60 -15.35
CA VAL A 55 16.46 7.81 -14.76
C VAL A 55 16.96 6.52 -14.12
N GLY A 56 17.82 5.78 -14.81
CA GLY A 56 18.36 4.51 -14.31
C GLY A 56 19.16 4.69 -13.02
N SER A 57 19.97 5.76 -12.94
CA SER A 57 20.70 6.08 -11.71
C SER A 57 19.77 6.47 -10.57
N ALA A 58 18.69 7.20 -10.84
CA ALA A 58 17.72 7.62 -9.84
C ALA A 58 16.97 6.40 -9.24
N ILE A 59 16.52 5.48 -10.10
CA ILE A 59 15.88 4.24 -9.64
C ILE A 59 16.84 3.39 -8.79
N ASN A 60 18.08 3.21 -9.24
CA ASN A 60 19.06 2.44 -8.48
C ASN A 60 19.35 3.06 -7.10
N GLN A 61 19.40 4.40 -7.01
CA GLN A 61 19.57 5.08 -5.72
C GLN A 61 18.37 4.88 -4.80
N VAL A 62 17.15 4.89 -5.35
CA VAL A 62 15.94 4.58 -4.58
C VAL A 62 15.98 3.13 -4.08
N GLU A 63 16.27 2.16 -4.95
CA GLU A 63 16.34 0.75 -4.57
C GLU A 63 17.40 0.50 -3.49
N LEU A 64 18.58 1.14 -3.57
CA LEU A 64 19.60 1.06 -2.52
C LEU A 64 19.12 1.65 -1.19
N LYS A 65 18.36 2.75 -1.21
CA LYS A 65 17.80 3.35 0.01
C LYS A 65 16.72 2.46 0.64
N LEU A 66 15.88 1.83 -0.20
CA LEU A 66 14.87 0.87 0.25
C LEU A 66 15.49 -0.40 0.81
N GLU A 67 16.53 -0.94 0.16
CA GLU A 67 17.29 -2.08 0.66
C GLU A 67 17.85 -1.81 2.07
N ASN A 68 18.49 -0.67 2.27
CA ASN A 68 19.01 -0.29 3.59
C ASN A 68 17.90 -0.12 4.65
N LEU A 69 16.73 0.37 4.24
CA LEU A 69 15.57 0.52 5.14
C LEU A 69 14.99 -0.83 5.54
N PHE A 70 14.77 -1.72 4.59
CA PHE A 70 14.13 -3.02 4.82
C PHE A 70 15.08 -4.08 5.37
N SER A 71 16.39 -3.87 5.27
CA SER A 71 17.40 -4.72 5.93
C SER A 71 17.51 -4.46 7.44
N ASP A 72 16.91 -3.38 7.95
CA ASP A 72 16.82 -3.14 9.39
C ASP A 72 15.71 -4.01 10.00
N GLU A 73 16.12 -5.04 10.75
CA GLU A 73 15.22 -5.97 11.44
C GLU A 73 14.21 -5.24 12.34
N SER A 74 14.59 -4.11 12.93
CA SER A 74 13.70 -3.31 13.78
C SER A 74 12.62 -2.59 12.98
N ALA A 75 12.92 -2.15 11.76
CA ALA A 75 11.95 -1.53 10.85
C ALA A 75 10.97 -2.58 10.35
N LEU A 76 11.47 -3.75 9.93
CA LEU A 76 10.65 -4.84 9.43
C LEU A 76 9.71 -5.41 10.51
N THR A 77 10.20 -5.55 11.74
CA THR A 77 9.39 -6.00 12.89
C THR A 77 8.26 -5.01 13.18
N ARG A 78 8.55 -3.71 13.22
CA ARG A 78 7.51 -2.67 13.44
C ARG A 78 6.45 -2.67 12.34
N LEU A 79 6.84 -2.88 11.09
CA LEU A 79 5.90 -3.01 9.97
C LEU A 79 4.97 -4.21 10.17
N ALA A 80 5.56 -5.34 10.55
CA ALA A 80 4.84 -6.58 10.77
C ALA A 80 3.87 -6.45 11.94
N GLU A 81 4.30 -5.86 13.06
CA GLU A 81 3.46 -5.58 14.23
C GLU A 81 2.29 -4.65 13.89
N THR A 82 2.53 -3.58 13.15
CA THR A 82 1.49 -2.62 12.74
C THR A 82 0.45 -3.31 11.85
N THR A 83 0.91 -4.05 10.84
CA THR A 83 0.05 -4.80 9.92
C THR A 83 -0.74 -5.89 10.66
N ALA A 84 -0.08 -6.62 11.55
CA ALA A 84 -0.68 -7.68 12.35
C ALA A 84 -1.73 -7.11 13.32
N ALA A 85 -1.47 -5.96 13.94
CA ALA A 85 -2.41 -5.30 14.82
C ALA A 85 -3.68 -4.88 14.08
N LYS A 86 -3.54 -4.30 12.87
CA LYS A 86 -4.70 -3.96 12.02
C LYS A 86 -5.48 -5.22 11.60
N GLN A 87 -4.80 -6.26 11.10
CA GLN A 87 -5.42 -7.55 10.75
C GLN A 87 -6.19 -8.17 11.93
N PHE A 88 -5.57 -8.18 13.11
CA PHE A 88 -6.17 -8.70 14.32
C PHE A 88 -7.39 -7.88 14.74
N HIS A 89 -7.30 -6.55 14.68
CA HIS A 89 -8.42 -5.64 14.98
C HIS A 89 -9.61 -5.90 14.05
N HIS A 90 -9.38 -6.00 12.74
CA HIS A 90 -10.46 -6.31 11.80
C HIS A 90 -11.06 -7.70 12.04
N SER A 91 -10.23 -8.71 12.30
CA SER A 91 -10.70 -10.07 12.62
C SER A 91 -11.55 -10.11 13.89
N ALA A 92 -11.17 -9.34 14.92
CA ALA A 92 -11.91 -9.22 16.16
C ALA A 92 -13.27 -8.53 15.94
N LEU A 93 -13.30 -7.43 15.19
CA LEU A 93 -14.53 -6.69 14.89
C LEU A 93 -15.50 -7.53 14.05
N ASP A 94 -15.00 -8.27 13.08
CA ASP A 94 -15.79 -9.20 12.27
C ASP A 94 -16.39 -10.33 13.11
N SER A 95 -15.59 -10.88 14.03
CA SER A 95 -16.07 -11.91 14.94
C SER A 95 -17.20 -11.36 15.82
N LEU A 96 -17.03 -10.16 16.41
CA LEU A 96 -18.04 -9.51 17.24
C LEU A 96 -19.35 -9.21 16.48
N THR A 97 -19.24 -8.72 15.24
CA THR A 97 -20.41 -8.42 14.40
C THR A 97 -21.13 -9.69 13.94
N SER A 98 -20.41 -10.78 13.70
CA SER A 98 -21.03 -12.07 13.38
C SER A 98 -21.88 -12.60 14.54
N ILE A 99 -21.45 -12.39 15.77
CA ILE A 99 -22.13 -12.83 16.99
C ILE A 99 -23.38 -12.00 17.26
N SER A 100 -23.35 -10.68 17.04
CA SER A 100 -24.53 -9.82 17.24
C SER A 100 -25.68 -10.15 16.28
N LEU A 101 -25.39 -10.78 15.14
CA LEU A 101 -26.36 -11.23 14.13
C LEU A 101 -26.92 -12.63 14.43
N SER A 102 -26.24 -13.43 15.25
CA SER A 102 -26.60 -14.82 15.54
C SER A 102 -27.09 -14.99 16.99
N ASN A 103 -28.35 -14.62 17.24
CA ASN A 103 -29.21 -15.03 18.37
C ASN A 103 -28.67 -14.98 19.82
N THR A 104 -29.40 -14.20 20.62
CA THR A 104 -29.27 -13.85 22.04
C THR A 104 -29.73 -14.92 23.06
N ASP A 105 -29.26 -16.16 22.99
CA ASP A 105 -29.64 -17.21 23.98
C ASP A 105 -28.46 -17.91 24.68
N SER A 106 -27.21 -17.52 24.44
CA SER A 106 -26.06 -18.02 25.21
C SER A 106 -25.27 -16.88 25.86
N ASP A 107 -25.16 -16.92 27.20
CA ASP A 107 -24.40 -15.92 27.98
C ASP A 107 -22.88 -16.00 27.77
N GLU A 108 -22.36 -17.06 27.13
CA GLU A 108 -20.95 -17.24 26.84
C GLU A 108 -20.64 -17.12 25.34
N VAL A 109 -19.89 -16.09 24.98
CA VAL A 109 -19.37 -15.86 23.63
C VAL A 109 -17.89 -16.26 23.60
N THR A 110 -17.55 -17.32 22.86
CA THR A 110 -16.15 -17.72 22.64
C THR A 110 -15.64 -17.18 21.31
N LEU A 111 -14.69 -16.24 21.36
CA LEU A 111 -14.00 -15.72 20.18
C LEU A 111 -12.73 -16.53 19.90
N LYS A 112 -12.60 -17.09 18.68
CA LYS A 112 -11.36 -17.71 18.22
C LYS A 112 -10.58 -16.72 17.37
N LEU A 113 -9.62 -16.04 17.98
CA LEU A 113 -8.72 -15.11 17.28
C LEU A 113 -7.33 -15.73 17.16
N SER A 114 -6.80 -15.74 15.93
CA SER A 114 -5.42 -16.14 15.66
C SER A 114 -4.53 -14.91 15.59
N ASN A 115 -3.35 -14.95 16.20
CA ASN A 115 -2.35 -13.89 16.04
C ASN A 115 -1.71 -13.97 14.64
N PRO A 116 -1.86 -12.95 13.78
CA PRO A 116 -1.32 -12.99 12.41
C PRO A 116 0.18 -12.68 12.31
N LEU A 117 0.82 -12.22 13.40
CA LEU A 117 2.20 -11.67 13.37
C LEU A 117 3.23 -12.60 12.71
N SER A 118 3.25 -13.89 13.07
CA SER A 118 4.22 -14.84 12.51
C SER A 118 4.09 -14.93 10.99
N LYS A 119 2.85 -15.04 10.48
CA LYS A 119 2.59 -15.13 9.04
C LYS A 119 2.98 -13.86 8.31
N VAL A 120 2.73 -12.69 8.91
CA VAL A 120 3.11 -11.39 8.35
C VAL A 120 4.63 -11.26 8.28
N LEU A 121 5.35 -11.64 9.34
CA LEU A 121 6.82 -11.65 9.36
C LEU A 121 7.40 -12.60 8.32
N ASP A 122 6.87 -13.82 8.21
CA ASP A 122 7.35 -14.81 7.22
C ASP A 122 7.19 -14.27 5.79
N ASN A 123 6.05 -13.65 5.49
CA ASN A 123 5.81 -13.03 4.18
C ASN A 123 6.77 -11.85 3.93
N LEU A 124 6.94 -10.95 4.89
CA LEU A 124 7.85 -9.81 4.76
C LEU A 124 9.31 -10.26 4.57
N ASN A 125 9.77 -11.24 5.35
CA ASN A 125 11.11 -11.81 5.21
C ASN A 125 11.32 -12.45 3.83
N ALA A 126 10.31 -13.13 3.29
CA ALA A 126 10.37 -13.69 1.93
C ALA A 126 10.49 -12.58 0.86
N LEU A 127 9.72 -11.50 0.99
CA LEU A 127 9.80 -10.36 0.08
C LEU A 127 11.17 -9.68 0.14
N VAL A 128 11.74 -9.53 1.35
CA VAL A 128 13.07 -8.96 1.56
C VAL A 128 14.15 -9.85 0.94
N ALA A 129 14.09 -11.17 1.16
CA ALA A 129 15.03 -12.13 0.58
C ALA A 129 15.01 -12.13 -0.96
N ASN A 130 13.84 -11.91 -1.56
CA ASN A 130 13.65 -11.82 -3.01
C ASN A 130 13.87 -10.40 -3.57
N GLN A 131 14.22 -9.42 -2.74
CA GLN A 131 14.42 -8.02 -3.13
C GLN A 131 13.18 -7.36 -3.75
N GLU A 132 11.99 -7.76 -3.30
CA GLU A 132 10.70 -7.29 -3.82
C GLU A 132 10.24 -5.99 -3.14
N TRP A 133 11.10 -4.96 -3.13
CA TRP A 133 10.87 -3.70 -2.41
C TRP A 133 9.56 -3.00 -2.81
N TRP A 134 9.28 -2.99 -4.11
CA TRP A 134 8.08 -2.36 -4.67
C TRP A 134 6.80 -3.06 -4.22
N THR A 135 6.83 -4.40 -4.11
CA THR A 135 5.71 -5.18 -3.57
C THR A 135 5.46 -4.82 -2.10
N ILE A 136 6.52 -4.61 -1.31
CA ILE A 136 6.40 -4.19 0.08
C ILE A 136 5.71 -2.81 0.17
N ILE A 137 6.12 -1.86 -0.66
CA ILE A 137 5.52 -0.51 -0.71
C ILE A 137 4.03 -0.55 -1.02
N GLU A 138 3.64 -1.40 -1.98
CA GLU A 138 2.25 -1.49 -2.43
C GLU A 138 1.37 -2.27 -1.45
N SER A 139 1.93 -3.25 -0.73
CA SER A 139 1.13 -4.22 0.06
C SER A 139 1.18 -4.01 1.57
N TYR A 140 1.96 -3.05 2.07
CA TYR A 140 2.13 -2.81 3.52
C TYR A 140 2.08 -1.31 3.85
N PRO A 141 1.74 -0.95 5.11
CA PRO A 141 1.57 0.45 5.53
C PRO A 141 2.94 1.11 5.74
N VAL A 142 3.63 1.38 4.64
CA VAL A 142 5.03 1.83 4.64
C VAL A 142 5.22 3.29 5.00
N ARG A 143 4.12 4.06 5.14
CA ARG A 143 4.17 5.45 5.61
C ARG A 143 4.89 5.56 6.96
N ASP A 144 4.64 4.60 7.84
CA ASP A 144 5.15 4.62 9.21
C ASP A 144 6.63 4.20 9.33
N LEU A 145 7.24 3.74 8.23
CA LEU A 145 8.66 3.38 8.14
C LEU A 145 9.53 4.47 7.52
N GLY A 146 8.95 5.56 7.05
CA GLY A 146 9.71 6.60 6.36
C GLY A 146 10.12 6.25 4.92
N VAL A 147 9.43 5.30 4.27
CA VAL A 147 9.58 5.05 2.83
C VAL A 147 9.44 6.32 1.99
N PRO A 148 8.40 7.17 2.20
CA PRO A 148 8.27 8.44 1.48
C PRO A 148 9.54 9.29 1.54
N LYS A 149 10.12 9.39 2.73
CA LYS A 149 11.35 10.13 2.98
C LYS A 149 12.54 9.51 2.23
N GLN A 150 12.73 8.20 2.29
CA GLN A 150 13.85 7.54 1.62
C GLN A 150 13.80 7.71 0.09
N ILE A 151 12.61 7.61 -0.50
CA ILE A 151 12.40 7.84 -1.94
C ILE A 151 12.72 9.30 -2.29
N CYS A 152 12.17 10.24 -1.53
CA CYS A 152 12.39 11.68 -1.75
C CYS A 152 13.88 12.07 -1.60
N ASP A 153 14.54 11.55 -0.56
CA ASP A 153 15.97 11.76 -0.30
C ASP A 153 16.83 11.19 -1.44
N ALA A 154 16.50 10.00 -1.97
CA ALA A 154 17.19 9.41 -3.11
C ALA A 154 17.03 10.25 -4.39
N LEU A 155 15.86 10.85 -4.59
CA LEU A 155 15.56 11.69 -5.75
C LEU A 155 16.01 13.15 -5.57
N GLY A 156 16.53 13.53 -4.40
CA GLY A 156 16.95 14.90 -4.09
C GLY A 156 15.80 15.92 -4.11
N ILE A 157 14.57 15.48 -3.88
CA ILE A 157 13.35 16.29 -3.90
C ILE A 157 12.66 16.22 -2.55
N ASN A 158 11.98 17.28 -2.12
CA ASN A 158 11.17 17.20 -0.91
C ASN A 158 9.82 16.53 -1.19
N GLU A 159 9.23 15.92 -0.15
CA GLU A 159 7.98 15.17 -0.26
C GLU A 159 6.81 16.00 -0.79
N THR A 160 6.66 17.25 -0.34
CA THR A 160 5.60 18.15 -0.81
C THR A 160 5.67 18.41 -2.32
N ARG A 161 6.88 18.61 -2.87
CA ARG A 161 7.08 18.82 -4.31
C ARG A 161 6.91 17.52 -5.07
N TYR A 162 7.38 16.40 -4.53
CA TYR A 162 7.19 15.08 -5.11
C TYR A 162 5.70 14.76 -5.31
N VAL A 163 4.93 14.84 -4.23
CA VAL A 163 3.48 14.61 -4.26
C VAL A 163 2.78 15.62 -5.16
N GLY A 164 3.10 16.92 -5.03
CA GLY A 164 2.50 17.96 -5.86
C GLY A 164 2.77 17.77 -7.36
N ALA A 165 3.98 17.37 -7.74
CA ALA A 165 4.33 17.08 -9.12
C ALA A 165 3.60 15.86 -9.67
N LEU A 166 3.51 14.78 -8.88
CA LEU A 166 2.77 13.58 -9.28
C LEU A 166 1.27 13.83 -9.40
N LEU A 167 0.66 14.53 -8.46
CA LEU A 167 -0.77 14.86 -8.53
C LEU A 167 -1.07 15.71 -9.77
N LYS A 168 -0.24 16.72 -10.04
CA LYS A 168 -0.35 17.51 -11.28
C LYS A 168 -0.18 16.61 -12.51
N ARG A 169 0.76 15.68 -12.49
CA ARG A 169 0.99 14.75 -13.60
C ARG A 169 -0.20 13.80 -13.83
N ILE A 170 -0.84 13.33 -12.77
CA ILE A 170 -2.06 12.52 -12.82
C ILE A 170 -3.22 13.33 -13.43
N GLN A 171 -3.31 14.62 -13.13
CA GLN A 171 -4.32 15.51 -13.72
C GLN A 171 -4.05 15.78 -15.22
N ASP A 172 -2.79 16.05 -15.57
CA ASP A 172 -2.41 16.50 -16.90
C ASP A 172 -2.20 15.36 -17.91
N CYS A 173 -1.96 14.12 -17.46
CA CYS A 173 -1.62 12.99 -18.32
C CYS A 173 -2.55 11.78 -18.08
N GLN A 174 -3.49 11.60 -19.02
CA GLN A 174 -4.45 10.51 -18.96
C GLN A 174 -3.77 9.13 -18.91
N ASP A 175 -2.72 8.90 -19.71
CA ASP A 175 -2.01 7.62 -19.71
C ASP A 175 -1.39 7.29 -18.35
N PHE A 176 -0.80 8.30 -17.69
CA PHE A 176 -0.23 8.12 -16.36
C PHE A 176 -1.31 7.87 -15.31
N LYS A 177 -2.42 8.63 -15.37
CA LYS A 177 -3.59 8.41 -14.52
C LYS A 177 -4.13 6.97 -14.63
N LEU A 178 -4.22 6.44 -15.84
CA LEU A 178 -4.68 5.07 -16.08
C LEU A 178 -3.70 4.03 -15.49
N LYS A 179 -2.39 4.26 -15.55
CA LYS A 179 -1.40 3.39 -14.91
C LYS A 179 -1.55 3.39 -13.39
N ILE A 180 -1.70 4.56 -12.78
CA ILE A 180 -1.92 4.75 -11.34
C ILE A 180 -3.21 4.04 -10.89
N PHE A 181 -4.30 4.18 -11.65
CA PHE A 181 -5.56 3.49 -11.33
C PHE A 181 -5.43 1.97 -11.40
N ARG A 182 -4.71 1.44 -12.40
CA ARG A 182 -4.46 -0.01 -12.48
C ARG A 182 -3.68 -0.54 -11.28
N ILE A 183 -2.67 0.20 -10.80
CA ILE A 183 -1.90 -0.17 -9.60
C ILE A 183 -2.81 -0.22 -8.37
N ALA A 184 -3.71 0.76 -8.24
CA ALA A 184 -4.69 0.81 -7.16
C ALA A 184 -5.76 -0.30 -7.25
N GLY A 185 -5.82 -1.08 -8.34
CA GLY A 185 -6.89 -2.06 -8.56
C GLY A 185 -8.21 -1.44 -9.00
N LEU A 186 -8.18 -0.20 -9.48
CA LEU A 186 -9.35 0.50 -10.01
C LEU A 186 -9.53 0.18 -11.50
N ASP A 187 -10.75 -0.12 -11.90
CA ASP A 187 -11.09 -0.31 -13.31
C ASP A 187 -11.13 1.07 -14.02
N PRO A 188 -10.21 1.33 -14.97
CA PRO A 188 -10.19 2.60 -15.67
C PRO A 188 -11.45 2.86 -16.52
N SER A 189 -12.19 1.82 -16.90
CA SER A 189 -13.43 1.97 -17.67
C SER A 189 -14.57 2.58 -16.85
N ALA A 190 -14.57 2.40 -15.52
CA ALA A 190 -15.54 3.00 -14.61
C ALA A 190 -15.36 4.52 -14.46
N CYS A 191 -14.15 5.04 -14.67
CA CYS A 191 -13.88 6.49 -14.63
C CYS A 191 -14.17 7.23 -15.95
N SER A 192 -14.58 6.51 -16.99
CA SER A 192 -14.83 7.07 -18.33
C SER A 192 -16.25 7.62 -18.52
N GLN A 193 -17.12 7.53 -17.50
CA GLN A 193 -18.54 7.87 -17.61
C GLN A 193 -18.94 9.24 -17.04
N SER A 194 -17.97 10.04 -16.61
CA SER A 194 -18.20 11.43 -16.20
C SER A 194 -17.60 12.38 -17.23
N SER A 195 -18.32 12.58 -18.33
CA SER A 195 -18.11 13.65 -19.31
C SER A 195 -19.46 14.22 -19.71
#